data_AF-A0A0B8NS52-F1
#
_entry.id   AF-A0A0B8NS52-F1
#
_cell.length_a   1.000
_cell.length_b   1.000
_cell.length_c   1.000
_cell.angle_alpha   90.00
_cell.angle_beta   90.00
_cell.angle_gamma   90.00
#
_symmetry.space_group_name_H-M   'P 1'
#
loop_
_entity.id
_entity.type
_entity.pdbx_description
1 polymer ?
#
loop_
_entity_poly.entity_id
_entity_poly.type
_entity_poly.pdbx_seq_one_letter_code
_entity_poly.pdbx_strand_id
1 'polypeptide(L)'
;MHLVFVVFLVNRVLSGLAMALASGADEALAYDTLKEQGKEDVWPQVLQIQLRLASSVGIFVTLLGAAMYDVDFMGKVFQFLGFTAPETTQDIMRIPVYATLLVALVAIYAAFSMEEESKTKATTGGKAASSIESLKLTMNTAKWVLSTPYVLFILLYYSLFEHTSRMFLTMNSQYYRAIEIPIIYIGFIGAGISVFQIIFAGRSRRLAESMAPRKFIMLMGLATIVTYYLISLGWPIFGVIPALMLIFIIMTMNIFISYHLNKQTESHNRQPCSALRD
;
A
#
# COMPACT_ATOMS: atom_id res chain seq x y z
N MET A 1 1.46 -31.47 4.09
CA MET A 1 1.14 -30.26 4.88
C MET A 1 2.39 -29.45 5.27
N HIS A 2 3.46 -30.07 5.79
CA HIS A 2 4.66 -29.34 6.24
C HIS A 2 5.37 -28.51 5.14
N LEU A 3 5.54 -29.08 3.94
CA LEU A 3 6.21 -28.38 2.83
C LEU A 3 5.47 -27.11 2.40
N VAL A 4 4.16 -27.21 2.20
CA VAL A 4 3.31 -26.08 1.80
C VAL A 4 3.35 -24.99 2.87
N PHE A 5 3.24 -25.36 4.14
CA PHE A 5 3.37 -24.42 5.26
C PHE A 5 4.72 -23.69 5.27
N VAL A 6 5.84 -24.41 5.12
CA VAL A 6 7.17 -23.81 5.10
C VAL A 6 7.34 -22.87 3.89
N VAL A 7 6.86 -23.26 2.72
CA VAL A 7 6.92 -22.40 1.53
C VAL A 7 6.11 -21.12 1.73
N PHE A 8 4.91 -21.20 2.29
CA PHE A 8 4.12 -20.01 2.62
C PHE A 8 4.77 -19.15 3.71
N LEU A 9 5.39 -19.76 4.71
CA LEU A 9 6.12 -19.04 5.76
C LEU A 9 7.30 -18.26 5.18
N VAL A 10 8.14 -18.92 4.39
CA VAL A 10 9.28 -18.29 3.70
C VAL A 10 8.78 -17.17 2.78
N ASN A 11 7.74 -17.44 1.97
CA ASN A 11 7.14 -16.43 1.11
C ASN A 11 6.65 -15.22 1.91
N ARG A 12 6.05 -15.43 3.09
CA ARG A 12 5.53 -14.35 3.92
C ARG A 12 6.66 -13.51 4.53
N VAL A 13 7.73 -14.14 5.00
CA VAL A 13 8.92 -13.45 5.51
C VAL A 13 9.59 -12.63 4.41
N LEU A 14 9.83 -13.24 3.24
CA LEU A 14 10.43 -12.54 2.10
C LEU A 14 9.55 -11.39 1.61
N SER A 15 8.23 -11.60 1.51
CA SER A 15 7.29 -10.55 1.11
C SER A 15 7.26 -9.38 2.10
N GLY A 16 7.31 -9.68 3.41
CA GLY A 16 7.36 -8.65 4.45
C GLY A 16 8.65 -7.84 4.40
N LEU A 17 9.80 -8.51 4.26
CA LEU A 17 11.10 -7.85 4.09
C LEU A 17 11.14 -6.99 2.83
N ALA A 18 10.65 -7.50 1.70
CA ALA A 18 10.61 -6.77 0.44
C ALA A 18 9.74 -5.49 0.55
N MET A 19 8.58 -5.58 1.23
CA MET A 19 7.70 -4.42 1.45
C MET A 19 8.37 -3.35 2.32
N ALA A 20 9.00 -3.75 3.42
CA ALA A 20 9.73 -2.84 4.31
C ALA A 20 10.92 -2.16 3.62
N LEU A 21 11.60 -2.88 2.73
CA LEU A 21 12.73 -2.35 1.96
C LEU A 21 12.27 -1.37 0.86
N ALA A 22 11.17 -1.66 0.15
CA ALA A 22 10.72 -0.86 -0.98
C ALA A 22 10.03 0.45 -0.56
N SER A 23 9.06 0.38 0.37
CA SER A 23 8.17 1.52 0.65
C SER A 23 8.90 2.72 1.28
N GLY A 24 9.88 2.48 2.15
CA GLY A 24 10.68 3.55 2.74
C GLY A 24 11.79 4.10 1.83
N ALA A 25 12.41 3.22 1.03
CA ALA A 25 13.55 3.59 0.18
C ALA A 25 13.12 4.35 -1.08
N ASP A 26 12.05 3.92 -1.76
CA ASP A 26 11.57 4.55 -2.99
C ASP A 26 11.08 5.98 -2.74
N GLU A 27 10.32 6.18 -1.65
CA GLU A 27 9.78 7.49 -1.26
C GLU A 27 10.93 8.46 -0.93
N ALA A 28 11.96 7.97 -0.24
CA ALA A 28 13.09 8.79 0.13
C ALA A 28 14.01 9.13 -1.04
N LEU A 29 14.33 8.18 -1.91
CA LEU A 29 15.16 8.41 -3.09
C LEU A 29 14.51 9.46 -4.01
N ALA A 30 13.18 9.38 -4.19
CA ALA A 30 12.43 10.37 -4.95
C ALA A 30 12.45 11.76 -4.29
N TYR A 31 12.31 11.84 -2.96
CA TYR A 31 12.38 13.11 -2.23
C TYR A 31 13.78 13.73 -2.30
N ASP A 32 14.82 12.95 -2.05
CA ASP A 32 16.21 13.40 -2.04
C ASP A 32 16.60 13.95 -3.43
N THR A 33 16.15 13.31 -4.51
CA THR A 33 16.31 13.82 -5.88
C THR A 33 15.68 15.20 -6.08
N LEU A 34 14.46 15.43 -5.55
CA LEU A 34 13.80 16.74 -5.63
C LEU A 34 14.50 17.79 -4.77
N LYS A 35 14.99 17.38 -3.60
CA LYS A 35 15.74 18.23 -2.69
C LYS A 35 17.04 18.73 -3.33
N GLU A 36 17.78 17.85 -3.99
CA GLU A 36 18.99 18.22 -4.71
C GLU A 36 18.73 19.22 -5.83
N GLN A 37 17.55 19.15 -6.46
CA GLN A 37 17.11 20.11 -7.47
C GLN A 37 16.48 21.40 -6.88
N GLY A 38 16.42 21.54 -5.55
CA GLY A 38 15.79 22.67 -4.88
C GLY A 38 14.27 22.74 -5.04
N LYS A 39 13.61 21.61 -5.35
CA LYS A 39 12.16 21.51 -5.63
C LYS A 39 11.41 20.78 -4.53
N GLU A 40 11.79 20.94 -3.27
CA GLU A 40 11.11 20.27 -2.14
C GLU A 40 9.61 20.60 -2.09
N ASP A 41 9.24 21.81 -2.50
CA ASP A 41 7.87 22.32 -2.49
C ASP A 41 6.90 21.54 -3.40
N VAL A 42 7.43 20.82 -4.41
CA VAL A 42 6.61 20.03 -5.35
C VAL A 42 6.33 18.62 -4.85
N TRP A 43 6.92 18.19 -3.73
CA TRP A 43 6.72 16.85 -3.17
C TRP A 43 5.24 16.47 -2.99
N PRO A 44 4.36 17.34 -2.43
CA PRO A 44 2.93 17.02 -2.33
C PRO A 44 2.24 16.86 -3.68
N GLN A 45 2.79 17.44 -4.76
CA GLN A 45 2.26 17.26 -6.12
C GLN A 45 2.68 15.91 -6.70
N VAL A 46 3.92 15.48 -6.45
CA VAL A 46 4.41 14.16 -6.86
C VAL A 46 3.59 13.04 -6.21
N LEU A 47 3.34 13.12 -4.90
CA LEU A 47 2.47 12.16 -4.20
C LEU A 47 1.05 12.10 -4.79
N GLN A 48 0.50 13.23 -5.24
CA GLN A 48 -0.81 13.25 -5.91
C GLN A 48 -0.78 12.59 -7.28
N ILE A 49 0.28 12.82 -8.07
CA ILE A 49 0.45 12.19 -9.38
C ILE A 49 0.61 10.69 -9.19
N GLN A 50 1.45 10.26 -8.24
CA GLN A 50 1.63 8.85 -7.88
C GLN A 50 0.30 8.21 -7.49
N LEU A 51 -0.48 8.82 -6.59
CA LEU A 51 -1.77 8.29 -6.19
C LEU A 51 -2.73 8.19 -7.38
N ARG A 52 -2.80 9.22 -8.22
CA ARG A 52 -3.68 9.22 -9.40
C ARG A 52 -3.28 8.14 -10.41
N LEU A 53 -1.99 7.98 -10.67
CA LEU A 53 -1.46 6.93 -11.54
C LEU A 53 -1.72 5.55 -10.95
N ALA A 54 -1.41 5.34 -9.67
CA ALA A 54 -1.64 4.09 -8.97
C ALA A 54 -3.12 3.69 -8.96
N SER A 55 -4.04 4.63 -8.68
CA SER A 55 -5.48 4.38 -8.78
C SER A 55 -5.93 4.11 -10.22
N SER A 56 -5.37 4.81 -11.21
CA SER A 56 -5.71 4.58 -12.63
C SER A 56 -5.28 3.19 -13.09
N VAL A 57 -4.03 2.80 -12.80
CA VAL A 57 -3.53 1.44 -13.02
C VAL A 57 -4.34 0.42 -12.23
N GLY A 58 -4.72 0.76 -10.99
CA GLY A 58 -5.57 -0.05 -10.13
C GLY A 58 -6.91 -0.43 -10.76
N ILE A 59 -7.54 0.48 -11.52
CA ILE A 59 -8.77 0.16 -12.28
C ILE A 59 -8.50 -0.98 -13.26
N PHE A 60 -7.45 -0.85 -14.09
CA PHE A 60 -7.09 -1.87 -15.07
C PHE A 60 -6.72 -3.19 -14.40
N VAL A 61 -5.90 -3.15 -13.36
CA VAL A 61 -5.45 -4.35 -12.63
C VAL A 61 -6.63 -5.07 -11.98
N THR A 62 -7.59 -4.35 -11.40
CA THR A 62 -8.73 -4.97 -10.72
C THR A 62 -9.72 -5.58 -11.71
N LEU A 63 -9.99 -4.91 -12.83
CA LEU A 63 -10.81 -5.45 -13.91
C LEU A 63 -10.14 -6.66 -14.58
N LEU A 64 -8.85 -6.55 -14.88
CA LEU A 64 -8.07 -7.65 -15.45
C LEU A 64 -8.03 -8.84 -14.49
N GLY A 65 -7.80 -8.60 -13.20
CA GLY A 65 -7.84 -9.63 -12.17
C GLY A 65 -9.18 -10.35 -12.13
N ALA A 66 -10.30 -9.62 -12.18
CA ALA A 66 -11.63 -10.21 -12.25
C ALA A 66 -11.83 -11.06 -13.52
N ALA A 67 -11.38 -10.58 -14.68
CA ALA A 67 -11.43 -11.33 -15.93
C ALA A 67 -10.58 -12.60 -15.89
N MET A 68 -9.42 -12.56 -15.24
CA MET A 68 -8.54 -13.74 -15.06
C MET A 68 -9.12 -14.82 -14.15
N TYR A 69 -10.05 -14.46 -13.26
CA TYR A 69 -10.78 -15.41 -12.41
C TYR A 69 -12.08 -15.93 -13.06
N ASP A 70 -12.42 -15.48 -14.26
CA ASP A 70 -13.59 -15.92 -15.02
C ASP A 70 -13.20 -17.05 -15.99
N VAL A 71 -13.81 -18.23 -15.81
CA VAL A 71 -13.56 -19.43 -16.63
C VAL A 71 -14.01 -19.22 -18.07
N ASP A 72 -15.14 -18.54 -18.30
CA ASP A 72 -15.68 -18.32 -19.65
C ASP A 72 -14.79 -17.35 -20.44
N PHE A 73 -14.30 -16.30 -19.78
CA PHE A 73 -13.36 -15.37 -20.37
C PHE A 73 -12.02 -16.04 -20.67
N MET A 74 -11.46 -16.75 -19.69
CA MET A 74 -10.17 -17.44 -19.86
C MET A 74 -10.24 -18.58 -20.86
N GLY A 75 -11.39 -19.26 -21.00
CA GLY A 75 -11.66 -20.25 -22.03
C GLY A 75 -11.48 -19.68 -23.44
N LYS A 76 -12.03 -18.49 -23.71
CA LYS A 76 -11.86 -17.80 -25.00
C LYS A 76 -10.41 -17.42 -25.26
N VAL A 77 -9.69 -16.96 -24.23
CA VAL A 77 -8.26 -16.61 -24.34
C VAL A 77 -7.41 -17.84 -24.64
N PHE A 78 -7.65 -18.96 -23.94
CA PHE A 78 -6.93 -20.21 -24.16
C PHE A 78 -7.22 -20.78 -25.55
N GLN A 79 -8.49 -20.75 -25.99
CA GLN A 79 -8.87 -21.17 -27.33
C GLN A 79 -8.22 -20.30 -28.41
N PHE A 80 -8.15 -18.98 -28.21
CA PHE A 80 -7.46 -18.06 -29.12
C PHE A 80 -5.96 -18.36 -29.21
N LEU A 81 -5.33 -18.74 -28.09
CA LEU A 81 -3.91 -19.10 -28.03
C LEU A 81 -3.63 -20.55 -28.46
N GLY A 82 -4.65 -21.34 -28.79
CA GLY A 82 -4.52 -22.74 -29.21
C GLY A 82 -4.29 -23.74 -28.07
N PHE A 83 -4.57 -23.35 -26.82
CA PHE A 83 -4.48 -24.22 -25.64
C PHE A 83 -5.84 -24.86 -25.28
N THR A 84 -5.80 -25.95 -24.52
CA THR A 84 -6.99 -26.58 -23.95
C THR A 84 -7.71 -25.62 -23.00
N ALA A 85 -8.99 -25.37 -23.25
CA ALA A 85 -9.78 -24.47 -22.41
C ALA A 85 -9.87 -25.02 -20.98
N PRO A 86 -9.65 -24.18 -19.95
CA PRO A 86 -9.85 -24.59 -18.56
C PRO A 86 -11.33 -24.89 -18.31
N GLU A 87 -11.61 -25.98 -17.61
CA GLU A 87 -12.99 -26.40 -17.30
C GLU A 87 -13.42 -25.96 -15.89
N THR A 88 -12.46 -25.74 -15.00
CA THR A 88 -12.75 -25.39 -13.60
C THR A 88 -12.02 -24.13 -13.15
N THR A 89 -12.57 -23.45 -12.13
CA THR A 89 -11.90 -22.32 -11.46
C THR A 89 -10.53 -22.72 -10.90
N GLN A 90 -10.34 -23.99 -10.54
CA GLN A 90 -9.08 -24.50 -10.01
C GLN A 90 -7.94 -24.47 -11.03
N ASP A 91 -8.26 -24.63 -12.31
CA ASP A 91 -7.27 -24.60 -13.40
C ASP A 91 -6.75 -23.18 -13.63
N ILE A 92 -7.61 -22.17 -13.46
CA ILE A 92 -7.27 -20.75 -13.68
C ILE A 92 -6.71 -20.05 -12.44
N MET A 93 -6.80 -20.63 -11.23
CA MET A 93 -6.32 -20.01 -9.99
C MET A 93 -4.82 -19.64 -10.01
N ARG A 94 -4.02 -20.27 -10.89
CA ARG A 94 -2.58 -20.00 -11.03
C ARG A 94 -2.27 -18.83 -11.96
N ILE A 95 -3.20 -18.47 -12.86
CA ILE A 95 -2.96 -17.46 -13.89
C ILE A 95 -2.67 -16.08 -13.28
N PRO A 96 -3.43 -15.60 -12.28
CA PRO A 96 -3.09 -14.35 -11.59
C PRO A 96 -1.68 -14.34 -10.99
N VAL A 97 -1.21 -15.48 -10.47
CA VAL A 97 0.15 -15.60 -9.91
C VAL A 97 1.21 -15.37 -11.00
N TYR A 98 1.03 -15.98 -12.18
CA TYR A 98 1.94 -15.73 -13.30
C TYR A 98 1.89 -14.29 -13.81
N ALA A 99 0.72 -13.65 -13.82
CA ALA A 99 0.65 -12.23 -14.17
C ALA A 99 1.40 -11.35 -13.17
N THR A 100 1.29 -11.63 -11.86
CA THR A 100 2.06 -10.89 -10.85
C THR A 100 3.57 -11.09 -11.01
N LEU A 101 4.00 -12.28 -11.46
CA LEU A 101 5.40 -12.55 -11.77
C LEU A 101 5.89 -11.68 -12.95
N LEU A 102 5.10 -11.54 -14.01
CA LEU A 102 5.44 -10.65 -15.14
C LEU A 102 5.58 -9.19 -14.68
N VAL A 103 4.66 -8.70 -13.85
CA VAL A 103 4.74 -7.35 -13.28
C VAL A 103 5.98 -7.19 -12.41
N ALA A 104 6.33 -8.21 -11.61
CA ALA A 104 7.56 -8.19 -10.80
C ALA A 104 8.82 -8.09 -11.67
N LEU A 105 8.87 -8.77 -12.82
CA LEU A 105 9.99 -8.64 -13.77
C LEU A 105 10.12 -7.22 -14.33
N VAL A 106 8.99 -6.56 -14.64
CA VAL A 106 8.98 -5.16 -15.07
C VAL A 106 9.48 -4.24 -13.94
N ALA A 107 9.09 -4.50 -12.70
CA ALA A 107 9.57 -3.74 -11.54
C ALA A 107 11.09 -3.91 -11.34
N ILE A 108 11.61 -5.13 -11.51
CA ILE A 108 13.06 -5.41 -11.46
C ILE A 108 13.79 -4.65 -12.57
N TYR A 109 13.25 -4.65 -13.80
CA TYR A 109 13.82 -3.90 -14.91
C TYR A 109 13.85 -2.39 -14.64
N ALA A 110 12.77 -1.84 -14.08
CA ALA A 110 12.70 -0.44 -13.68
C ALA A 110 13.74 -0.11 -12.59
N ALA A 111 13.91 -0.98 -11.59
CA ALA A 111 14.91 -0.81 -10.54
C ALA A 111 16.35 -0.80 -11.09
N PHE A 112 16.67 -1.66 -12.07
CA PHE A 112 17.97 -1.63 -12.75
C PHE A 112 18.21 -0.37 -13.58
N SER A 113 17.15 0.35 -13.94
CA SER A 113 17.23 1.60 -14.70
C SER A 113 17.38 2.84 -13.78
N MET A 114 17.30 2.67 -12.46
CA MET A 114 17.53 3.75 -11.50
C MET A 114 19.03 3.97 -11.34
N GLU A 115 19.50 5.17 -11.65
CA GLU A 115 20.88 5.59 -11.40
C GLU A 115 20.92 6.46 -10.16
N GLU A 116 21.77 6.11 -9.19
CA GLU A 116 22.14 7.02 -8.10
C GLU A 116 23.17 8.02 -8.64
N GLU A 117 22.92 9.32 -8.52
CA GLU A 117 23.97 10.30 -8.78
C GLU A 117 25.10 10.09 -7.76
N SER A 118 26.28 9.76 -8.29
CA SER A 118 27.54 9.60 -7.56
C SER A 118 28.01 10.93 -6.98
N LYS A 119 27.35 11.41 -5.93
CA LYS A 119 27.86 12.51 -5.09
C LYS A 119 28.32 11.96 -3.74
N THR A 120 29.49 11.34 -3.82
CA THR A 120 30.61 11.51 -2.88
C THR A 120 30.23 11.67 -1.40
N LYS A 121 29.93 10.56 -0.73
CA LYS A 121 30.64 10.26 0.50
C LYS A 121 31.54 9.07 0.22
N ALA A 122 32.78 9.37 -0.16
CA ALA A 122 33.86 8.41 0.02
C ALA A 122 34.03 8.20 1.53
N THR A 123 33.19 7.36 2.13
CA THR A 123 33.48 6.81 3.44
C THR A 123 34.67 5.88 3.23
N THR A 124 35.81 6.25 3.77
CA THR A 124 37.05 5.46 3.82
C THR A 124 36.86 4.18 4.65
N GLY A 125 36.03 3.26 4.16
CA GLY A 125 35.71 1.98 4.78
C GLY A 125 34.85 1.16 3.83
N GLY A 126 35.26 -0.08 3.54
CA GLY A 126 34.60 -0.95 2.57
C GLY A 126 33.11 -1.19 2.82
N LYS A 127 32.41 -1.85 1.88
CA LYS A 127 30.95 -2.08 1.87
C LYS A 127 30.34 -2.44 3.25
N ALA A 128 31.05 -3.21 4.08
CA ALA A 128 30.64 -3.55 5.44
C ALA A 128 30.54 -2.33 6.40
N ALA A 129 31.45 -1.37 6.30
CA ALA A 129 31.41 -0.14 7.10
C ALA A 129 30.21 0.74 6.72
N SER A 130 29.90 0.86 5.43
CA SER A 130 28.71 1.56 4.92
C SER A 130 27.40 0.91 5.39
N SER A 131 27.32 -0.43 5.42
CA SER A 131 26.15 -1.14 5.95
C SER A 131 25.99 -0.97 7.47
N ILE A 132 27.09 -0.97 8.22
CA ILE A 132 27.08 -0.74 9.68
C ILE A 132 26.68 0.71 9.99
N GLU A 133 27.11 1.68 9.18
CA GLU A 133 26.75 3.09 9.34
C GLU A 133 25.26 3.33 9.08
N SER A 134 24.72 2.71 8.01
CA SER A 134 23.28 2.72 7.71
C SER A 134 22.46 2.04 8.83
N LEU A 135 22.94 0.91 9.36
CA LEU A 135 22.29 0.22 10.47
C LEU A 135 22.29 1.04 11.76
N LYS A 136 23.41 1.73 12.06
CA LYS A 136 23.50 2.67 13.19
C LYS A 136 22.56 3.86 13.02
N LEU A 137 22.44 4.39 11.80
CA LEU A 137 21.52 5.49 11.49
C LEU A 137 20.05 5.07 11.71
N THR A 138 19.67 3.89 11.24
CA THR A 138 18.35 3.29 11.49
C THR A 138 18.10 3.07 12.97
N MET A 139 19.09 2.53 13.69
CA MET A 139 19.00 2.30 15.14
C MET A 139 18.83 3.60 15.93
N ASN A 140 19.58 4.64 15.56
CA ASN A 140 19.50 5.96 16.19
C ASN A 140 18.15 6.64 15.90
N THR A 141 17.62 6.48 14.69
CA THR A 141 16.29 6.97 14.32
C THR A 141 15.20 6.23 15.11
N ALA A 142 15.29 4.90 15.20
CA ALA A 142 14.37 4.10 16.02
C ALA A 142 14.41 4.53 17.50
N LYS A 143 15.61 4.77 18.05
CA LYS A 143 15.78 5.25 19.43
C LYS A 143 15.18 6.65 19.62
N TRP A 144 15.34 7.55 18.64
CA TRP A 144 14.74 8.89 18.67
C TRP A 144 13.21 8.83 18.60
N VAL A 145 12.66 7.99 17.73
CA VAL A 145 11.22 7.73 17.63
C VAL A 145 10.67 7.23 18.96
N LEU A 146 11.33 6.24 19.58
CA LEU A 146 10.95 5.71 20.90
C LEU A 146 11.07 6.74 22.02
N SER A 147 12.01 7.69 21.90
CA SER A 147 12.23 8.76 22.89
C SER A 147 11.29 9.95 22.70
N THR A 148 10.59 10.05 21.56
CA THR A 148 9.68 11.15 21.25
C THR A 148 8.23 10.65 21.42
N PRO A 149 7.59 10.87 22.59
CA PRO A 149 6.32 10.23 22.94
C PRO A 149 5.18 10.56 21.97
N TYR A 150 5.20 11.74 21.36
CA TYR A 150 4.23 12.15 20.35
C TYR A 150 4.33 11.33 19.06
N VAL A 151 5.55 11.14 18.53
CA VAL A 151 5.79 10.37 17.29
C VAL A 151 5.48 8.90 17.51
N LEU A 152 5.92 8.34 18.64
CA LEU A 152 5.63 6.96 19.03
C LEU A 152 4.12 6.71 19.13
N PHE A 153 3.36 7.61 19.76
CA PHE A 153 1.91 7.49 19.87
C PHE A 153 1.23 7.46 18.49
N ILE A 154 1.64 8.36 17.58
CA ILE A 154 1.08 8.40 16.23
C ILE A 154 1.38 7.11 15.45
N LEU A 155 2.61 6.60 15.54
CA LEU A 155 2.99 5.35 14.88
C LEU A 155 2.22 4.15 15.44
N LEU A 156 2.08 4.03 16.76
CA LEU A 156 1.31 2.95 17.37
C LEU A 156 -0.18 3.02 17.01
N TYR A 157 -0.78 4.21 17.06
CA TYR A 157 -2.15 4.42 16.65
C TYR A 157 -2.36 4.02 15.18
N TYR A 158 -1.48 4.49 14.30
CA TYR A 158 -1.54 4.17 12.89
C TYR A 158 -1.36 2.67 12.64
N SER A 159 -0.35 2.04 13.25
CA SER A 159 -0.10 0.59 13.12
C SER A 159 -1.32 -0.24 13.54
N LEU A 160 -1.97 0.12 14.65
CA LEU A 160 -3.19 -0.55 15.10
C LEU A 160 -4.35 -0.37 14.10
N PHE A 161 -4.55 0.86 13.61
CA PHE A 161 -5.60 1.18 12.64
C PHE A 161 -5.36 0.47 11.30
N GLU A 162 -4.12 0.53 10.81
CA GLU A 162 -3.66 -0.05 9.56
C GLU A 162 -3.85 -1.57 9.58
N HIS A 163 -3.36 -2.24 10.63
CA HIS A 163 -3.43 -3.70 10.71
C HIS A 163 -4.87 -4.19 10.76
N THR A 164 -5.72 -3.51 11.54
CA THR A 164 -7.15 -3.86 11.67
C THR A 164 -7.89 -3.63 10.34
N SER A 165 -7.58 -2.52 9.66
CA SER A 165 -8.13 -2.17 8.36
C SER A 165 -7.71 -3.16 7.28
N ARG A 166 -6.42 -3.52 7.25
CA ARG A 166 -5.85 -4.47 6.30
C ARG A 166 -6.45 -5.85 6.48
N MET A 167 -6.63 -6.31 7.73
CA MET A 167 -7.26 -7.60 8.02
C MET A 167 -8.69 -7.68 7.44
N PHE A 168 -9.46 -6.59 7.52
CA PHE A 168 -10.77 -6.54 6.88
C PHE A 168 -10.67 -6.57 5.35
N LEU A 169 -9.79 -5.75 4.76
CA LEU A 169 -9.63 -5.68 3.31
C LEU A 169 -9.07 -6.97 2.68
N THR A 170 -8.30 -7.77 3.41
CA THR A 170 -7.85 -9.09 2.92
C THR A 170 -8.97 -10.12 2.96
N MET A 171 -9.94 -9.95 3.86
CA MET A 171 -11.17 -10.76 3.91
C MET A 171 -12.29 -10.22 3.01
N ASN A 172 -12.00 -9.23 2.16
CA ASN A 172 -13.02 -8.55 1.34
C ASN A 172 -13.85 -9.50 0.48
N SER A 173 -13.23 -10.54 -0.09
CA SER A 173 -13.97 -11.55 -0.87
C SER A 173 -14.97 -12.35 -0.04
N GLN A 174 -14.66 -12.64 1.23
CA GLN A 174 -15.58 -13.30 2.16
C GLN A 174 -16.67 -12.34 2.63
N TYR A 175 -16.32 -11.08 2.87
CA TYR A 175 -17.29 -10.05 3.22
C TYR A 175 -18.31 -9.83 2.11
N TYR A 176 -17.87 -9.67 0.85
CA TYR A 176 -18.76 -9.51 -0.30
C TYR A 176 -19.67 -10.71 -0.53
N ARG A 177 -19.18 -11.93 -0.30
CA ARG A 177 -20.03 -13.13 -0.30
C ARG A 177 -21.08 -13.11 0.81
N ALA A 178 -20.73 -12.64 2.01
CA ALA A 178 -21.64 -12.53 3.14
C ALA A 178 -22.77 -11.51 2.91
N ILE A 179 -22.51 -10.44 2.15
CA ILE A 179 -23.52 -9.44 1.75
C ILE A 179 -24.21 -9.77 0.41
N GLU A 180 -24.12 -11.03 -0.01
CA GLU A 180 -24.79 -11.61 -1.20
C GLU A 180 -24.38 -10.96 -2.53
N ILE A 181 -23.17 -10.41 -2.62
CA ILE A 181 -22.67 -9.82 -3.87
C ILE A 181 -22.07 -10.93 -4.76
N PRO A 182 -22.56 -11.08 -5.99
CA PRO A 182 -21.97 -12.01 -6.95
C PRO A 182 -20.52 -11.66 -7.27
N ILE A 183 -19.68 -12.69 -7.45
CA ILE A 183 -18.23 -12.57 -7.68
C ILE A 183 -17.90 -11.66 -8.86
N ILE A 184 -18.74 -11.65 -9.90
CA ILE A 184 -18.58 -10.84 -11.12
C ILE A 184 -18.54 -9.33 -10.78
N TYR A 185 -19.27 -8.88 -9.75
CA TYR A 185 -19.29 -7.47 -9.36
C TYR A 185 -18.06 -7.03 -8.58
N ILE A 186 -17.22 -7.95 -8.09
CA ILE A 186 -16.03 -7.60 -7.29
C ILE A 186 -15.05 -6.74 -8.11
N GLY A 187 -14.86 -7.07 -9.40
CA GLY A 187 -14.02 -6.27 -10.30
C GLY A 187 -14.57 -4.85 -10.51
N PHE A 188 -15.88 -4.72 -10.73
CA PHE A 188 -16.55 -3.44 -10.89
C PHE A 188 -16.54 -2.60 -9.61
N ILE A 189 -16.74 -3.22 -8.45
CA ILE A 189 -16.64 -2.56 -7.15
C ILE A 189 -15.21 -2.05 -6.92
N GLY A 190 -14.20 -2.86 -7.26
CA GLY A 190 -12.80 -2.46 -7.19
C GLY A 190 -12.46 -1.27 -8.09
N ALA A 191 -12.93 -1.28 -9.35
CA ALA A 191 -12.83 -0.12 -10.23
C ALA A 191 -13.55 1.12 -9.66
N GLY A 192 -14.74 0.93 -9.09
CA GLY A 192 -15.50 1.98 -8.40
C GLY A 192 -14.75 2.55 -7.19
N ILE A 193 -14.06 1.70 -6.42
CA ILE A 193 -13.18 2.10 -5.31
C ILE A 193 -12.04 2.99 -5.83
N SER A 194 -11.39 2.61 -6.92
CA SER A 194 -10.31 3.41 -7.50
C SER A 194 -10.80 4.78 -8.00
N VAL A 195 -11.96 4.82 -8.66
CA VAL A 195 -12.60 6.09 -9.06
C VAL A 195 -12.96 6.94 -7.83
N PHE A 196 -13.52 6.31 -6.81
CA PHE A 196 -13.84 6.95 -5.54
C PHE A 196 -12.59 7.57 -4.90
N GLN A 197 -11.47 6.85 -4.84
CA GLN A 197 -10.21 7.38 -4.34
C GLN A 197 -9.74 8.61 -5.12
N ILE A 198 -9.82 8.58 -6.46
CA ILE A 198 -9.43 9.72 -7.31
C ILE A 198 -10.30 10.96 -7.01
N ILE A 199 -11.62 10.79 -6.92
CA ILE A 199 -12.57 11.89 -6.67
C ILE A 199 -12.36 12.49 -5.28
N PHE A 200 -12.15 11.64 -4.28
CA PHE A 200 -12.12 12.04 -2.88
C PHE A 200 -10.72 12.36 -2.34
N ALA A 201 -9.63 12.04 -3.07
CA ALA A 201 -8.25 12.32 -2.68
C ALA A 201 -8.04 13.81 -2.32
N GLY A 202 -8.59 14.72 -3.13
CA GLY A 202 -8.47 16.17 -2.87
C GLY A 202 -9.17 16.62 -1.58
N ARG A 203 -10.32 16.03 -1.25
CA ARG A 203 -11.04 16.32 0.00
C ARG A 203 -10.34 15.74 1.22
N SER A 204 -9.87 14.51 1.09
CA SER A 204 -9.08 13.83 2.10
C SER A 204 -7.82 14.63 2.47
N ARG A 205 -7.08 15.14 1.47
CA ARG A 205 -5.92 16.00 1.69
C ARG A 205 -6.26 17.26 2.49
N ARG A 206 -7.30 18.00 2.07
CA ARG A 206 -7.74 19.20 2.81
C ARG A 206 -8.11 18.87 4.25
N LEU A 207 -8.76 17.73 4.49
CA LEU A 207 -9.13 17.28 5.83
C LEU A 207 -7.89 16.97 6.69
N ALA A 208 -6.91 16.27 6.11
CA ALA A 208 -5.67 15.91 6.77
C ALA A 208 -4.76 17.12 7.09
N GLU A 209 -4.74 18.14 6.23
CA GLU A 209 -3.90 19.34 6.39
C GLU A 209 -4.56 20.40 7.29
N SER A 210 -5.89 20.52 7.28
CA SER A 210 -6.61 21.59 7.98
C SER A 210 -6.86 21.31 9.46
N MET A 211 -6.75 20.05 9.89
CA MET A 211 -7.13 19.64 11.25
C MET A 211 -5.92 19.45 12.16
N ALA A 212 -6.06 19.90 13.41
CA ALA A 212 -5.08 19.64 14.45
C ALA A 212 -4.98 18.11 14.72
N PRO A 213 -3.77 17.55 14.90
CA PRO A 213 -3.53 16.11 15.02
C PRO A 213 -4.44 15.39 16.03
N ARG A 214 -4.59 15.98 17.22
CA ARG A 214 -5.42 15.41 18.29
C ARG A 214 -6.90 15.29 17.89
N LYS A 215 -7.44 16.32 17.22
CA LYS A 215 -8.83 16.33 16.76
C LYS A 215 -9.03 15.33 15.62
N PHE A 216 -8.07 15.27 14.70
CA PHE A 216 -8.09 14.34 13.57
C PHE A 216 -8.11 12.87 14.03
N ILE A 217 -7.18 12.48 14.91
CA ILE A 217 -7.09 11.13 15.47
C ILE A 217 -8.38 10.74 16.20
N MET A 218 -8.95 11.65 17.00
CA MET A 218 -10.20 11.37 17.72
C MET A 218 -11.39 11.19 16.76
N LEU A 219 -11.53 12.08 15.77
CA LEU A 219 -12.61 12.03 14.78
C LEU A 219 -12.53 10.77 13.94
N MET A 220 -11.35 10.47 13.39
CA MET A 220 -11.14 9.29 12.55
C MET A 220 -11.23 7.99 13.34
N GLY A 221 -10.75 7.97 14.59
CA GLY A 221 -10.90 6.83 15.48
C GLY A 221 -12.38 6.52 15.74
N LEU A 222 -13.19 7.53 16.06
CA LEU A 222 -14.63 7.37 16.24
C LEU A 222 -15.31 6.91 14.94
N ALA A 223 -14.98 7.55 13.82
CA ALA A 223 -15.52 7.19 12.50
C ALA A 223 -15.19 5.73 12.14
N THR A 224 -14.00 5.26 12.49
CA THR A 224 -13.55 3.87 12.27
C THR A 224 -14.39 2.89 13.09
N ILE A 225 -14.61 3.17 14.38
CA ILE A 225 -15.43 2.33 15.26
C ILE A 225 -16.87 2.25 14.73
N VAL A 226 -17.46 3.39 14.37
CA VAL A 226 -18.82 3.45 13.79
C VAL A 226 -18.87 2.67 12.48
N THR A 227 -17.85 2.81 11.63
CA THR A 227 -17.80 2.11 10.35
C THR A 227 -17.71 0.60 10.55
N TYR A 228 -16.89 0.10 11.48
CA TYR A 228 -16.84 -1.33 11.78
C TYR A 228 -18.14 -1.87 12.36
N TYR A 229 -18.81 -1.09 13.19
CA TYR A 229 -20.14 -1.44 13.68
C TYR A 229 -21.14 -1.58 12.53
N LEU A 230 -21.15 -0.63 11.58
CA LEU A 230 -22.02 -0.69 10.40
C LEU A 230 -21.66 -1.87 9.48
N ILE A 231 -20.38 -2.16 9.29
CA ILE A 231 -19.90 -3.33 8.55
C ILE A 231 -20.44 -4.62 9.18
N SER A 232 -20.42 -4.71 10.52
CA SER A 232 -20.90 -5.86 11.28
C SER A 232 -22.41 -6.10 11.14
N LEU A 233 -23.20 -5.12 10.73
CA LEU A 233 -24.63 -5.30 10.48
C LEU A 233 -24.91 -6.11 9.20
N GLY A 234 -23.92 -6.21 8.30
CA GLY A 234 -23.97 -7.15 7.18
C GLY A 234 -25.14 -6.97 6.21
N TRP A 235 -25.56 -5.72 5.96
CA TRP A 235 -26.70 -5.47 5.07
C TRP A 235 -26.46 -6.01 3.64
N PRO A 236 -27.39 -6.80 3.08
CA PRO A 236 -27.29 -7.28 1.70
C PRO A 236 -27.17 -6.10 0.74
N ILE A 237 -26.17 -6.14 -0.15
CA ILE A 237 -25.85 -5.10 -1.15
C ILE A 237 -25.42 -3.74 -0.55
N PHE A 238 -26.15 -3.19 0.42
CA PHE A 238 -25.85 -1.90 1.07
C PHE A 238 -24.61 -1.94 1.97
N GLY A 239 -24.14 -3.13 2.37
CA GLY A 239 -22.88 -3.32 3.11
C GLY A 239 -21.63 -2.79 2.38
N VAL A 240 -21.73 -2.52 1.08
CA VAL A 240 -20.66 -1.83 0.32
C VAL A 240 -20.45 -0.40 0.80
N ILE A 241 -21.51 0.30 1.25
CA ILE A 241 -21.41 1.71 1.67
C ILE A 241 -20.51 1.86 2.91
N PRO A 242 -20.71 1.08 4.00
CA PRO A 242 -19.75 1.06 5.12
C PRO A 242 -18.33 0.68 4.69
N ALA A 243 -18.17 -0.27 3.76
CA ALA A 243 -16.83 -0.62 3.24
C ALA A 243 -16.15 0.54 2.50
N LEU A 244 -16.91 1.31 1.70
CA LEU A 244 -16.41 2.53 1.04
C LEU A 244 -16.05 3.63 2.06
N MET A 245 -16.83 3.78 3.13
CA MET A 245 -16.44 4.66 4.24
C MET A 245 -15.09 4.25 4.85
N LEU A 246 -14.88 2.95 5.09
CA LEU A 246 -13.62 2.47 5.64
C LEU A 246 -12.45 2.80 4.70
N ILE A 247 -12.62 2.59 3.40
CA ILE A 247 -11.59 2.93 2.39
C ILE A 247 -11.30 4.44 2.39
N PHE A 248 -12.32 5.28 2.53
CA PHE A 248 -12.13 6.74 2.66
C PHE A 248 -11.32 7.09 3.91
N ILE A 249 -11.61 6.46 5.05
CA ILE A 249 -10.89 6.68 6.30
C ILE A 249 -9.42 6.25 6.14
N ILE A 250 -9.16 5.07 5.57
CA ILE A 250 -7.80 4.55 5.32
C ILE A 250 -7.01 5.54 4.45
N MET A 251 -7.60 5.98 3.34
CA MET A 251 -6.95 6.94 2.44
C MET A 251 -6.62 8.25 3.17
N THR A 252 -7.53 8.76 3.98
CA THR A 252 -7.32 10.01 4.74
C THR A 252 -6.25 9.84 5.82
N MET A 253 -6.25 8.70 6.49
CA MET A 253 -5.28 8.40 7.54
C MET A 253 -3.87 8.25 6.97
N ASN A 254 -3.72 7.58 5.82
CA ASN A 254 -2.42 7.45 5.12
C ASN A 254 -1.84 8.82 4.72
N ILE A 255 -2.66 9.71 4.17
CA ILE A 255 -2.24 11.07 3.79
C ILE A 255 -1.84 11.88 5.02
N PHE A 256 -2.62 11.81 6.10
CA PHE A 256 -2.33 12.52 7.35
C PHE A 256 -0.99 12.10 7.97
N ILE A 257 -0.71 10.79 7.98
CA ILE A 257 0.53 10.22 8.51
C ILE A 257 1.73 10.65 7.66
N SER A 258 1.65 10.52 6.33
CA SER A 258 2.70 10.99 5.43
C SER A 258 2.99 12.48 5.64
N TYR A 259 1.96 13.33 5.76
CA TYR A 259 2.15 14.75 6.01
C TYR A 259 2.80 15.06 7.37
N HIS A 260 2.33 14.44 8.46
CA HIS A 260 2.80 14.77 9.82
C HIS A 260 4.16 14.16 10.16
N LEU A 261 4.47 12.95 9.69
CA LEU A 261 5.80 12.36 9.85
C LEU A 261 6.84 13.12 9.04
N ASN A 262 6.56 13.41 7.76
CA ASN A 262 7.51 14.13 6.90
C ASN A 262 7.76 15.57 7.38
N LYS A 263 6.77 16.22 8.02
CA LYS A 263 6.93 17.57 8.59
C LYS A 263 7.74 17.61 9.90
N GLN A 264 7.74 16.51 10.68
CA GLN A 264 8.38 16.44 12.00
C GLN A 264 9.78 15.81 11.96
N THR A 265 10.18 15.19 10.84
CA THR A 265 11.51 14.61 10.68
C THR A 265 12.46 15.57 9.97
N GLU A 266 13.55 15.95 10.65
CA GLU A 266 14.71 16.60 10.02
C GLU A 266 15.25 15.71 8.90
N SER A 267 15.80 16.30 7.84
CA SER A 267 16.13 15.61 6.59
C SER A 267 17.07 14.41 6.73
N HIS A 268 17.81 14.30 7.84
CA HIS A 268 18.76 13.22 8.09
C HIS A 268 18.12 11.93 8.67
N ASN A 269 16.90 12.00 9.23
CA ASN A 269 16.22 10.86 9.86
C ASN A 269 14.95 10.40 9.11
N ARG A 270 14.72 10.88 7.88
CA ARG A 270 13.49 10.60 7.12
C ARG A 270 13.41 9.18 6.60
N GLN A 271 14.48 8.70 5.94
CA GLN A 271 14.58 7.35 5.38
C GLN A 271 14.23 6.23 6.38
N PRO A 272 14.78 6.23 7.61
CA PRO A 272 14.46 5.15 8.55
C PRO A 272 13.10 5.33 9.25
N CYS A 273 12.54 6.55 9.26
CA CYS A 273 11.25 6.82 9.89
C CYS A 273 10.06 6.47 8.98
N SER A 274 10.21 6.60 7.65
CA SER A 274 9.24 6.09 6.68
C SER A 274 9.23 4.56 6.64
N ALA A 275 10.40 3.92 6.75
CA ALA A 275 10.52 2.45 6.83
C ALA A 275 9.88 1.84 8.09
N LEU A 276 9.69 2.63 9.16
CA LEU A 276 8.96 2.20 10.37
C LEU A 276 7.44 2.30 10.24
N ARG A 277 6.92 2.79 9.10
CA ARG A 277 5.49 2.90 8.80
C ARG A 277 4.87 1.57 8.36
N ASP A 278 5.67 0.66 7.81
CA ASP A 278 5.26 -0.58 7.17
C ASP A 278 5.56 -1.83 8.03
#